data_AF-A0A956CHJ8-F1
#
_entry.id   AF-A0A956CHJ8-F1
#
_cell.length_a   1.000
_cell.length_b   1.000
_cell.length_c   1.000
_cell.angle_alpha   90.00
_cell.angle_beta   90.00
_cell.angle_gamma   90.00
#
_symmetry.space_group_name_H-M   'P 1'
#
loop_
_entity.id
_entity.type
_entity.pdbx_description
1 polymer ?
#
loop_
_entity_poly.entity_id
_entity_poly.type
_entity_poly.pdbx_seq_one_letter_code
_entity_poly.pdbx_strand_id
1 'polypeptide(L)'
;MTTATLHLGRLAIPGILAILAGVSLLAPGGHFFAAISSIDFKVASPLFGLALVIGAMYLLADARERFSISFSWEDVHDTIHSTLLESVRERRQLTEEEEEFLLQNRRLLNVFYRLIDNDLSLKARQDSIRLNGLIVTSAADLAIVSITATILHFLAALFELHDGHAFWIAGCVACWVLCEAILIPAALNRHRRLASEQLAYIADNLPVELDSKVATALQRLQSHSQPAGNPRDGEGEPRVSEER
;
A
#
# COMPACT_ATOMS: atom_id res chain seq x y z
N MET A 1 -10.97 -12.05 1.78
CA MET A 1 -9.82 -11.98 2.70
C MET A 1 -10.03 -10.82 3.66
N THR A 2 -10.03 -11.06 4.97
CA THR A 2 -10.30 -9.97 5.93
C THR A 2 -9.15 -8.96 5.98
N THR A 3 -9.45 -7.71 6.33
CA THR A 3 -8.44 -6.66 6.54
C THR A 3 -7.44 -7.07 7.63
N ALA A 4 -7.90 -7.76 8.68
CA ALA A 4 -7.04 -8.30 9.73
C ALA A 4 -6.03 -9.33 9.19
N THR A 5 -6.48 -10.23 8.31
CA THR A 5 -5.60 -11.21 7.64
C THR A 5 -4.54 -10.51 6.78
N LEU A 6 -4.91 -9.44 6.08
CA LEU A 6 -3.96 -8.64 5.28
C LEU A 6 -2.88 -7.99 6.16
N HIS A 7 -3.28 -7.36 7.27
CA HIS A 7 -2.34 -6.73 8.19
C HIS A 7 -1.42 -7.75 8.85
N LEU A 8 -1.97 -8.89 9.30
CA LEU A 8 -1.19 -9.97 9.88
C LEU A 8 -0.18 -10.52 8.87
N GLY A 9 -0.60 -10.75 7.62
CA GLY A 9 0.31 -11.20 6.56
C GLY A 9 1.45 -10.21 6.31
N ARG A 10 1.12 -8.92 6.14
CA ARG A 10 2.11 -7.85 5.91
C ARG A 10 3.09 -7.66 7.08
N LEU A 11 2.71 -8.08 8.29
CA LEU A 11 3.54 -8.05 9.48
C LEU A 11 4.40 -9.32 9.59
N ALA A 12 3.79 -10.50 9.47
CA ALA A 12 4.45 -11.77 9.72
C ALA A 12 5.45 -12.15 8.61
N ILE A 13 5.11 -11.93 7.34
CA ILE A 13 5.92 -12.35 6.19
C ILE A 13 7.36 -11.82 6.23
N PRO A 14 7.62 -10.50 6.34
CA PRO A 14 9.00 -10.00 6.37
C PRO A 14 9.80 -10.57 7.55
N GLY A 15 9.16 -10.76 8.70
CA GLY A 15 9.81 -11.36 9.86
C GLY A 15 10.16 -12.84 9.68
N ILE A 16 9.25 -13.63 9.12
CA ILE A 16 9.50 -15.04 8.80
C ILE A 16 10.67 -15.15 7.81
N LEU A 17 10.65 -14.33 6.75
CA LEU A 17 11.72 -14.30 5.75
C LEU A 17 13.07 -13.93 6.37
N ALA A 18 13.11 -12.93 7.26
CA ALA A 18 14.32 -12.52 7.96
C ALA A 18 14.86 -13.62 8.89
N ILE A 19 13.99 -14.34 9.59
CA ILE A 19 14.41 -15.50 10.41
C ILE A 19 15.00 -16.59 9.52
N LEU A 20 14.35 -16.93 8.41
CA LEU A 20 14.87 -17.93 7.48
C LEU A 20 16.24 -17.55 6.92
N ALA A 21 16.43 -16.28 6.56
CA ALA A 21 17.72 -15.75 6.13
C ALA A 21 18.78 -15.77 7.25
N GLY A 22 18.38 -15.52 8.50
CA GLY A 22 19.28 -15.63 9.65
C GLY A 22 19.70 -17.09 9.90
N VAL A 23 18.77 -18.04 9.81
CA VAL A 23 19.07 -19.47 9.96
C VAL A 23 19.96 -19.96 8.83
N SER A 24 19.72 -19.54 7.58
CA SER A 24 20.60 -19.91 6.45
C SER A 24 22.02 -19.36 6.61
N LEU A 25 22.16 -18.20 7.22
CA LEU A 25 23.46 -17.59 7.50
C LEU A 25 24.24 -18.34 8.59
N LEU A 26 23.56 -18.74 9.67
CA LEU A 26 24.18 -19.42 10.83
C LEU A 26 24.43 -20.92 10.59
N ALA A 27 23.67 -21.54 9.71
CA ALA A 27 23.74 -22.98 9.43
C ALA A 27 23.64 -23.22 7.90
N PRO A 28 24.67 -22.86 7.11
CA PRO A 28 24.62 -23.01 5.66
C PRO A 28 24.61 -24.48 5.19
N GLY A 29 24.21 -24.69 3.93
CA GLY A 29 24.19 -26.02 3.31
C GLY A 29 23.18 -27.00 3.94
N GLY A 30 23.63 -28.24 4.18
CA GLY A 30 22.78 -29.30 4.74
C GLY A 30 22.28 -29.02 6.16
N HIS A 31 23.01 -28.20 6.93
CA HIS A 31 22.63 -27.84 8.30
C HIS A 31 21.36 -26.99 8.35
N PHE A 32 21.08 -26.20 7.32
CA PHE A 32 19.84 -25.43 7.22
C PHE A 32 18.62 -26.34 7.23
N PHE A 33 18.61 -27.35 6.35
CA PHE A 33 17.48 -28.28 6.25
C PHE A 33 17.30 -29.11 7.52
N ALA A 34 18.41 -29.51 8.16
CA ALA A 34 18.36 -30.16 9.47
C ALA A 34 17.76 -29.23 10.55
N ALA A 35 18.20 -27.97 10.61
CA ALA A 35 17.66 -26.98 11.55
C ALA A 35 16.16 -26.74 11.34
N ILE A 36 15.72 -26.52 10.11
CA ILE A 36 14.30 -26.30 9.80
C ILE A 36 13.44 -27.53 10.09
N SER A 37 13.91 -28.73 9.73
CA SER A 37 13.17 -29.97 9.99
C SER A 37 13.08 -30.33 11.49
N SER A 38 13.99 -29.79 12.31
CA SER A 38 13.98 -29.97 13.77
C SER A 38 13.02 -29.04 14.51
N ILE A 39 12.41 -28.06 13.84
CA ILE A 39 11.47 -27.12 14.46
C ILE A 39 10.18 -27.87 14.81
N ASP A 40 9.97 -28.09 16.11
CA ASP A 40 8.72 -28.62 16.64
C ASP A 40 7.67 -27.52 16.87
N PHE A 41 6.43 -27.91 17.18
CA PHE A 41 5.35 -26.95 17.43
C PHE A 41 5.63 -26.05 18.65
N LYS A 42 6.37 -26.54 19.65
CA LYS A 42 6.68 -25.79 20.88
C LYS A 42 7.65 -24.65 20.61
N VAL A 43 8.59 -24.84 19.68
CA VAL A 43 9.55 -23.84 19.21
C VAL A 43 8.95 -22.95 18.11
N ALA A 44 8.00 -23.46 17.32
CA ALA A 44 7.34 -22.67 16.28
C ALA A 44 6.58 -21.45 16.83
N SER A 45 5.88 -21.58 17.97
CA SER A 45 5.14 -20.47 18.58
C SER A 45 6.03 -19.27 18.99
N PRO A 46 7.13 -19.45 19.74
CA PRO A 46 8.02 -18.33 20.06
C PRO A 46 8.75 -17.78 18.84
N LEU A 47 9.10 -18.62 17.85
CA LEU A 47 9.66 -18.14 16.58
C LEU A 47 8.67 -17.27 15.80
N PHE A 48 7.38 -17.63 15.80
CA PHE A 48 6.35 -16.79 15.21
C PHE A 48 6.20 -15.46 15.95
N GLY A 49 6.23 -15.48 17.29
CA GLY A 49 6.27 -14.25 18.10
C GLY A 49 7.46 -13.35 17.73
N LEU A 50 8.66 -13.92 17.61
CA LEU A 50 9.86 -13.21 17.15
C LEU A 50 9.69 -12.67 15.73
N ALA A 51 9.09 -13.43 14.83
CA ALA A 51 8.80 -12.99 13.46
C ALA A 51 7.91 -11.74 13.45
N LEU A 52 6.88 -11.70 14.31
CA LEU A 52 6.04 -10.51 14.43
C LEU A 52 6.81 -9.29 14.94
N VAL A 53 7.74 -9.47 15.89
CA VAL A 53 8.59 -8.37 16.38
C VAL A 53 9.50 -7.84 15.28
N ILE A 54 10.21 -8.73 14.57
CA ILE A 54 11.10 -8.34 13.46
C ILE A 54 10.29 -7.67 12.34
N GLY A 55 9.14 -8.25 12.00
CA GLY A 55 8.22 -7.67 11.03
C GLY A 55 7.72 -6.27 11.44
N ALA A 56 7.43 -6.06 12.72
CA ALA A 56 7.03 -4.75 13.23
C ALA A 56 8.16 -3.73 13.09
N MET A 57 9.39 -4.11 13.45
CA MET A 57 10.58 -3.27 13.27
C MET A 57 10.82 -2.94 11.79
N TYR A 58 10.65 -3.92 10.90
CA TYR A 58 10.76 -3.74 9.47
C TYR A 58 9.74 -2.72 8.93
N LEU A 59 8.49 -2.78 9.39
CA LEU A 59 7.46 -1.81 9.03
C LEU A 59 7.75 -0.42 9.58
N LEU A 60 8.24 -0.31 10.81
CA LEU A 60 8.61 0.97 11.43
C LEU A 60 9.81 1.65 10.75
N ALA A 61 10.66 0.89 10.06
CA ALA A 61 11.81 1.41 9.33
C ALA A 61 11.47 1.95 7.92
N ASP A 62 10.20 1.85 7.49
CA ASP A 62 9.72 2.22 6.15
C ASP A 62 10.54 1.59 5.01
N ALA A 63 11.07 0.39 5.23
CA ALA A 63 11.96 -0.27 4.28
C ALA A 63 11.30 -0.49 2.91
N ARG A 64 10.00 -0.78 2.87
CA ARG A 64 9.24 -0.95 1.62
C ARG A 64 9.20 0.30 0.75
N GLU A 65 9.00 1.46 1.39
CA GLU A 65 8.89 2.75 0.69
C GLU A 65 10.24 3.19 0.15
N ARG A 66 11.32 2.92 0.90
CA ARG A 66 12.68 3.30 0.50
C ARG A 66 13.25 2.46 -0.64
N PHE A 67 12.87 1.19 -0.76
CA PHE A 67 13.61 0.25 -1.63
C PHE A 67 12.90 -0.18 -2.92
N SER A 68 11.57 -0.17 -3.04
CA SER A 68 10.95 -0.78 -4.24
C SER A 68 9.50 -0.36 -4.56
N ILE A 69 8.69 0.03 -3.57
CA ILE A 69 7.22 -0.01 -3.76
C ILE A 69 6.59 1.33 -4.17
N SER A 70 7.17 2.48 -3.83
CA SER A 70 6.54 3.80 -4.02
C SER A 70 6.20 4.12 -5.48
N PHE A 71 7.18 3.98 -6.38
CA PHE A 71 7.02 4.25 -7.81
C PHE A 71 5.91 3.40 -8.47
N SER A 72 5.73 2.17 -8.00
CA SER A 72 4.80 1.22 -8.61
C SER A 72 3.32 1.51 -8.33
N TRP A 73 3.01 2.19 -7.22
CA TRP A 73 1.63 2.53 -6.85
C TRP A 73 1.15 3.85 -7.42
N GLU A 74 2.07 4.76 -7.76
CA GLU A 74 1.72 6.04 -8.41
C GLU A 74 0.99 5.80 -9.72
N ASP A 75 1.51 4.92 -10.58
CA ASP A 75 0.85 4.52 -11.83
C ASP A 75 -0.60 4.01 -11.62
N VAL A 76 -0.83 3.24 -10.53
CA VAL A 76 -2.18 2.72 -10.21
C VAL A 76 -3.10 3.86 -9.80
N HIS A 77 -2.61 4.76 -8.95
CA HIS A 77 -3.38 5.93 -8.52
C HIS A 77 -3.68 6.87 -9.69
N ASP A 78 -2.71 7.12 -10.57
CA ASP A 78 -2.87 7.98 -11.74
C ASP A 78 -3.87 7.40 -12.72
N THR A 79 -3.87 6.08 -12.90
CA THR A 79 -4.90 5.39 -13.68
C THR A 79 -6.28 5.59 -13.07
N ILE A 80 -6.44 5.40 -11.76
CA ILE A 80 -7.72 5.62 -11.07
C ILE A 80 -8.17 7.07 -11.20
N HIS A 81 -7.27 8.02 -11.00
CA HIS A 81 -7.55 9.45 -11.09
C HIS A 81 -7.99 9.85 -12.50
N SER A 82 -7.22 9.51 -13.53
CA SER A 82 -7.50 9.86 -14.91
C SER A 82 -8.81 9.25 -15.40
N THR A 83 -9.05 7.96 -15.16
CA THR A 83 -10.28 7.28 -15.59
C THR A 83 -11.53 7.83 -14.89
N LEU A 84 -11.46 8.12 -13.58
CA LEU A 84 -12.60 8.71 -12.87
C LEU A 84 -12.87 10.14 -13.31
N LEU A 85 -11.82 10.94 -13.51
CA LEU A 85 -11.96 12.32 -13.97
C LEU A 85 -12.58 12.35 -15.36
N GLU A 86 -12.13 11.50 -16.27
CA GLU A 86 -12.70 11.33 -17.61
C GLU A 86 -14.18 10.94 -17.54
N SER A 87 -14.52 9.95 -16.71
CA SER A 87 -15.92 9.52 -16.49
C SER A 87 -16.81 10.67 -15.99
N VAL A 88 -16.28 11.56 -15.15
CA VAL A 88 -17.03 12.74 -14.67
C VAL A 88 -17.14 13.80 -15.75
N ARG A 89 -16.07 14.08 -16.50
CA ARG A 89 -16.05 15.06 -17.61
C ARG A 89 -17.07 14.74 -18.69
N GLU A 90 -17.27 13.46 -18.99
CA GLU A 90 -18.26 13.01 -19.98
C GLU A 90 -19.70 13.37 -19.58
N ARG A 91 -19.98 13.46 -18.28
CA ARG A 91 -21.33 13.70 -17.74
C ARG A 91 -21.55 15.12 -17.23
N ARG A 92 -20.47 15.82 -16.85
CA ARG A 92 -20.51 17.14 -16.24
C ARG A 92 -19.40 18.02 -16.79
N GLN A 93 -19.75 19.28 -17.10
CA GLN A 93 -18.75 20.33 -17.32
C GLN A 93 -18.13 20.73 -15.97
N LEU A 94 -16.83 20.48 -15.83
CA LEU A 94 -16.03 20.92 -14.70
C LEU A 94 -15.24 22.18 -15.10
N THR A 95 -15.07 23.10 -14.15
CA THR A 95 -14.12 24.20 -14.33
C THR A 95 -12.70 23.72 -14.07
N GLU A 96 -11.68 24.41 -14.58
CA GLU A 96 -10.28 24.08 -14.31
C GLU A 96 -9.97 24.02 -12.79
N GLU A 97 -10.56 24.94 -12.01
CA GLU A 97 -10.42 24.97 -10.55
C GLU A 97 -11.04 23.72 -9.88
N GLU A 98 -12.21 23.27 -10.35
CA GLU A 98 -12.84 22.04 -9.85
C GLU A 98 -12.03 20.79 -10.18
N GLU A 99 -11.45 20.73 -11.39
CA GLU A 99 -10.60 19.61 -11.81
C GLU A 99 -9.32 19.55 -10.99
N GLU A 100 -8.61 20.67 -10.86
CA GLU A 100 -7.40 20.74 -10.05
C GLU A 100 -7.70 20.36 -8.60
N PHE A 101 -8.80 20.88 -8.06
CA PHE A 101 -9.26 20.51 -6.72
C PHE A 101 -9.50 19.01 -6.57
N LEU A 102 -10.10 18.34 -7.56
CA LEU A 102 -10.37 16.89 -7.51
C LEU A 102 -9.10 16.04 -7.62
N LEU A 103 -8.10 16.50 -8.36
CA LEU A 103 -6.80 15.84 -8.51
C LEU A 103 -5.93 16.00 -7.26
N GLN A 104 -6.06 17.11 -6.54
CA GLN A 104 -5.32 17.36 -5.31
C GLN A 104 -5.74 16.44 -4.16
N ASN A 105 -4.79 16.15 -3.25
CA ASN A 105 -5.02 15.45 -1.98
C ASN A 105 -5.76 14.10 -2.10
N ARG A 106 -5.56 13.38 -3.22
CA ARG A 106 -6.16 12.06 -3.46
C ARG A 106 -7.70 12.06 -3.32
N ARG A 107 -8.37 13.17 -3.63
CA ARG A 107 -9.82 13.31 -3.40
C ARG A 107 -10.64 12.35 -4.27
N LEU A 108 -10.32 12.21 -5.56
CA LEU A 108 -10.97 11.20 -6.43
C LEU A 108 -10.71 9.78 -5.96
N LEU A 109 -9.49 9.47 -5.49
CA LEU A 109 -9.18 8.16 -4.90
C LEU A 109 -10.02 7.89 -3.63
N ASN A 110 -10.30 8.92 -2.81
CA ASN A 110 -11.20 8.79 -1.67
C ASN A 110 -12.66 8.54 -2.10
N VAL A 111 -13.10 9.15 -3.22
CA VAL A 111 -14.42 8.85 -3.80
C VAL A 111 -14.47 7.40 -4.29
N PHE A 112 -13.45 6.96 -5.02
CA PHE A 112 -13.31 5.58 -5.50
C PHE A 112 -13.48 4.55 -4.38
N TYR A 113 -12.71 4.69 -3.29
CA TYR A 113 -12.80 3.73 -2.19
C TYR A 113 -14.15 3.76 -1.48
N ARG A 114 -14.78 4.94 -1.36
CA ARG A 114 -16.15 5.03 -0.81
C ARG A 114 -17.18 4.33 -1.68
N LEU A 115 -17.03 4.36 -3.00
CA LEU A 115 -17.94 3.63 -3.89
C LEU A 115 -17.76 2.11 -3.72
N ILE A 116 -16.51 1.64 -3.66
CA ILE A 116 -16.20 0.22 -3.41
C ILE A 116 -16.78 -0.27 -2.08
N ASP A 117 -16.64 0.51 -1.01
CA ASP A 117 -17.06 0.06 0.32
C ASP A 117 -18.59 -0.02 0.48
N ASN A 118 -19.35 0.74 -0.33
CA ASN A 118 -20.81 0.80 -0.28
C ASN A 118 -21.51 -0.16 -1.26
N ASP A 119 -20.82 -0.67 -2.29
CA ASP A 119 -21.39 -1.60 -3.27
C ASP A 119 -20.93 -3.05 -3.03
N LEU A 120 -21.89 -3.99 -2.92
CA LEU A 120 -21.61 -5.38 -2.60
C LEU A 120 -20.82 -6.11 -3.71
N SER A 121 -21.08 -5.78 -4.97
CA SER A 121 -20.40 -6.40 -6.12
C SER A 121 -18.93 -5.98 -6.19
N LEU A 122 -18.64 -4.69 -5.96
CA LEU A 122 -17.29 -4.15 -5.87
C LEU A 122 -16.54 -4.67 -4.65
N LYS A 123 -17.23 -4.85 -3.52
CA LYS A 123 -16.66 -5.41 -2.30
C LYS A 123 -16.21 -6.86 -2.47
N ALA A 124 -16.96 -7.69 -3.21
CA ALA A 124 -16.53 -9.04 -3.56
C ALA A 124 -15.23 -9.03 -4.40
N ARG A 125 -15.09 -8.07 -5.32
CA ARG A 125 -13.86 -7.89 -6.12
C ARG A 125 -12.70 -7.32 -5.32
N GLN A 126 -12.97 -6.56 -4.26
CA GLN A 126 -11.97 -5.97 -3.36
C GLN A 126 -11.08 -7.03 -2.70
N ASP A 127 -11.62 -8.23 -2.44
CA ASP A 127 -10.85 -9.34 -1.88
C ASP A 127 -9.71 -9.80 -2.81
N SER A 128 -9.97 -9.87 -4.11
CA SER A 128 -8.95 -10.20 -5.13
C SER A 128 -7.86 -9.12 -5.19
N ILE A 129 -8.25 -7.85 -5.05
CA ILE A 129 -7.32 -6.72 -5.03
C ILE A 129 -6.45 -6.75 -3.78
N ARG A 130 -7.04 -7.04 -2.61
CA ARG A 130 -6.30 -7.18 -1.34
C ARG A 130 -5.31 -8.34 -1.40
N LEU A 131 -5.73 -9.49 -1.91
CA LEU A 131 -4.85 -10.64 -2.09
C LEU A 131 -3.69 -10.31 -3.03
N ASN A 132 -3.98 -9.69 -4.18
CA ASN A 132 -2.93 -9.28 -5.11
C ASN A 132 -2.00 -8.23 -4.50
N GLY A 133 -2.54 -7.28 -3.74
CA GLY A 133 -1.76 -6.31 -2.99
C GLY A 133 -0.84 -6.97 -1.96
N LEU A 134 -1.29 -8.04 -1.29
CA LEU A 134 -0.44 -8.85 -0.41
C LEU A 134 0.69 -9.53 -1.19
N ILE A 135 0.39 -10.10 -2.37
CA ILE A 135 1.40 -10.73 -3.24
C ILE A 135 2.46 -9.72 -3.65
N VAL A 136 2.08 -8.53 -4.14
CA VAL A 136 3.03 -7.45 -4.50
C VAL A 136 3.92 -7.12 -3.31
N THR A 137 3.35 -6.85 -2.14
CA THR A 137 4.14 -6.48 -0.96
C THR A 137 5.03 -7.62 -0.46
N SER A 138 4.57 -8.87 -0.55
CA SER A 138 5.35 -10.04 -0.12
C SER A 138 6.51 -10.34 -1.06
N ALA A 139 6.31 -10.13 -2.37
CA ALA A 139 7.38 -10.26 -3.36
C ALA A 139 8.45 -9.18 -3.15
N ALA A 140 8.05 -7.94 -2.84
CA ALA A 140 8.98 -6.88 -2.48
C ALA A 140 9.73 -7.17 -1.16
N ASP A 141 9.06 -7.68 -0.14
CA ASP A 141 9.71 -8.11 1.11
C ASP A 141 10.75 -9.20 0.83
N LEU A 142 10.39 -10.20 0.01
CA LEU A 142 11.30 -11.27 -0.40
C LEU A 142 12.49 -10.74 -1.19
N ALA A 143 12.29 -9.78 -2.10
CA ALA A 143 13.37 -9.12 -2.83
C ALA A 143 14.35 -8.42 -1.88
N ILE A 144 13.84 -7.62 -0.93
CA ILE A 144 14.63 -6.87 0.05
C ILE A 144 15.40 -7.79 1.00
N VAL A 145 14.75 -8.83 1.51
CA VAL A 145 15.41 -9.83 2.36
C VAL A 145 16.46 -10.60 1.56
N SER A 146 16.18 -10.95 0.31
CA SER A 146 17.13 -11.67 -0.55
C SER A 146 18.38 -10.87 -0.84
N ILE A 147 18.28 -9.58 -1.19
CA ILE A 147 19.47 -8.75 -1.43
C ILE A 147 20.27 -8.55 -0.13
N THR A 148 19.58 -8.37 1.00
CA THR A 148 20.23 -8.25 2.32
C THR A 148 20.95 -9.55 2.70
N ALA A 149 20.29 -10.70 2.55
CA ALA A 149 20.88 -12.02 2.79
C ALA A 149 22.08 -12.27 1.86
N THR A 150 22.01 -11.86 0.60
CA THR A 150 23.13 -11.94 -0.35
C THR A 150 24.36 -11.22 0.19
N ILE A 151 24.18 -9.97 0.66
CA ILE A 151 25.27 -9.17 1.24
C ILE A 151 25.84 -9.87 2.48
N LEU A 152 24.98 -10.36 3.39
CA LEU A 152 25.42 -11.03 4.61
C LEU A 152 26.17 -12.34 4.32
N HIS A 153 25.69 -13.16 3.40
CA HIS A 153 26.38 -14.39 2.99
C HIS A 153 27.70 -14.09 2.29
N PHE A 154 27.78 -13.01 1.49
CA PHE A 154 29.02 -12.56 0.88
C PHE A 154 30.05 -12.14 1.94
N LEU A 155 29.64 -11.33 2.92
CA LEU A 155 30.49 -10.95 4.04
C LEU A 155 30.95 -12.18 4.85
N ALA A 156 30.04 -13.10 5.17
CA ALA A 156 30.40 -14.32 5.89
C ALA A 156 31.41 -15.19 5.13
N ALA A 157 31.28 -15.27 3.80
CA ALA A 157 32.22 -15.98 2.95
C ALA A 157 33.63 -15.36 3.00
N LEU A 158 33.76 -14.04 3.15
CA LEU A 158 35.07 -13.37 3.29
C LEU A 158 35.79 -13.72 4.59
N PHE A 159 35.05 -14.12 5.63
CA PHE A 159 35.61 -14.50 6.94
C PHE A 159 35.73 -16.03 7.11
N GLU A 160 35.66 -16.79 6.01
CA GLU A 160 35.76 -18.26 5.99
C GLU A 160 34.78 -18.97 6.93
N LEU A 161 33.60 -18.37 7.14
CA LEU A 161 32.58 -18.86 8.07
C LEU A 161 31.77 -20.07 7.55
N HIS A 162 32.33 -20.91 6.65
CA HIS A 162 31.91 -22.27 6.21
C HIS A 162 31.77 -22.45 4.68
N ASP A 163 31.95 -23.69 4.20
CA ASP A 163 31.61 -24.11 2.84
C ASP A 163 30.08 -24.16 2.66
N GLY A 164 29.53 -23.27 1.83
CA GLY A 164 28.09 -23.26 1.50
C GLY A 164 27.48 -21.89 1.24
N HIS A 165 28.16 -20.79 1.60
CA HIS A 165 27.65 -19.44 1.36
C HIS A 165 27.47 -19.13 -0.14
N ALA A 166 28.31 -19.68 -1.03
CA ALA A 166 28.19 -19.47 -2.48
C ALA A 166 26.85 -19.96 -3.05
N PHE A 167 26.34 -21.11 -2.57
CA PHE A 167 25.03 -21.63 -2.95
C PHE A 167 23.91 -20.67 -2.53
N TRP A 168 23.96 -20.16 -1.31
CA TRP A 168 22.98 -19.21 -0.79
C TRP A 168 23.03 -17.87 -1.50
N ILE A 169 24.23 -17.34 -1.82
CA ILE A 169 24.38 -16.13 -2.64
C ILE A 169 23.68 -16.32 -3.99
N ALA A 170 23.95 -17.42 -4.70
CA ALA A 170 23.31 -17.69 -5.98
C ALA A 170 21.79 -17.81 -5.85
N GLY A 171 21.30 -18.51 -4.82
CA GLY A 171 19.87 -18.65 -4.54
C GLY A 171 19.18 -17.33 -4.22
N CYS A 172 19.76 -16.51 -3.34
CA CYS A 172 19.22 -15.21 -2.97
C CYS A 172 19.24 -14.23 -4.15
N VAL A 173 20.30 -14.20 -4.96
CA VAL A 173 20.33 -13.39 -6.19
C VAL A 173 19.24 -13.84 -7.16
N ALA A 174 19.08 -15.14 -7.37
CA ALA A 174 18.02 -15.67 -8.24
C ALA A 174 16.62 -15.30 -7.72
N CYS A 175 16.38 -15.41 -6.41
CA CYS A 175 15.12 -14.99 -5.78
C CYS A 175 14.86 -13.49 -5.94
N TRP A 176 15.88 -12.66 -5.72
CA TRP A 176 15.78 -11.21 -5.92
C TRP A 176 15.39 -10.87 -7.36
N VAL A 177 16.11 -11.43 -8.36
CA VAL A 177 15.82 -11.23 -9.78
C VAL A 177 14.42 -11.74 -10.15
N LEU A 178 14.02 -12.92 -9.66
CA LEU A 178 12.68 -13.46 -9.90
C LEU A 178 11.58 -12.53 -9.36
N CYS A 179 11.79 -11.93 -8.18
CA CYS A 179 10.83 -11.01 -7.59
C CYS A 179 10.73 -9.72 -8.42
N GLU A 180 11.86 -9.06 -8.68
CA GLU A 180 11.91 -7.75 -9.35
C GLU A 180 11.56 -7.83 -10.84
N ALA A 181 12.07 -8.82 -11.56
CA ALA A 181 11.88 -8.91 -13.01
C ALA A 181 10.55 -9.56 -13.41
N ILE A 182 9.95 -10.40 -12.55
CA ILE A 182 8.80 -11.22 -12.92
C ILE A 182 7.63 -11.02 -11.97
N LEU A 183 7.77 -11.35 -10.68
CA LEU A 183 6.63 -11.42 -9.78
C LEU A 183 6.00 -10.05 -9.50
N ILE A 184 6.81 -9.04 -9.19
CA ILE A 184 6.33 -7.68 -8.90
C ILE A 184 5.65 -7.08 -10.14
N PRO A 185 6.28 -7.04 -11.34
CA PRO A 185 5.62 -6.53 -12.54
C PRO A 185 4.34 -7.28 -12.90
N ALA A 186 4.35 -8.62 -12.84
CA ALA A 186 3.17 -9.43 -13.15
C ALA A 186 2.02 -9.14 -12.17
N ALA A 187 2.33 -9.04 -10.88
CA ALA A 187 1.34 -8.73 -9.85
C ALA A 187 0.83 -7.29 -9.98
N LEU A 188 1.66 -6.31 -10.32
CA LEU A 188 1.23 -4.94 -10.58
C LEU A 188 0.33 -4.83 -11.81
N ASN A 189 0.68 -5.50 -12.91
CA ASN A 189 -0.18 -5.56 -14.11
C ASN A 189 -1.54 -6.16 -13.79
N ARG A 190 -1.57 -7.23 -12.99
CA ARG A 190 -2.83 -7.80 -12.49
C ARG A 190 -3.59 -6.83 -11.60
N HIS A 191 -2.89 -6.07 -10.74
CA HIS A 191 -3.52 -5.07 -9.88
C HIS A 191 -4.18 -3.96 -10.70
N ARG A 192 -3.48 -3.44 -11.71
CA ARG A 192 -4.00 -2.44 -12.65
C ARG A 192 -5.26 -2.94 -13.35
N ARG A 193 -5.20 -4.16 -13.91
CA ARG A 193 -6.37 -4.76 -14.57
C ARG A 193 -7.59 -4.85 -13.63
N LEU A 194 -7.39 -5.31 -12.39
CA LEU A 194 -8.47 -5.38 -11.41
C LEU A 194 -9.03 -4.00 -11.06
N ALA A 195 -8.17 -2.98 -10.94
CA ALA A 195 -8.61 -1.60 -10.71
C ALA A 195 -9.41 -1.07 -11.92
N SER A 196 -8.94 -1.28 -13.15
CA SER A 196 -9.65 -0.92 -14.38
C SER A 196 -11.01 -1.60 -14.49
N GLU A 197 -11.11 -2.89 -14.13
CA GLU A 197 -12.38 -3.61 -14.10
C GLU A 197 -13.37 -3.02 -13.07
N GLN A 198 -12.88 -2.53 -11.92
CA GLN A 198 -13.72 -1.83 -10.95
C GLN A 198 -14.16 -0.45 -11.46
N LEU A 199 -13.26 0.28 -12.12
CA LEU A 199 -13.55 1.59 -12.70
C LEU A 199 -14.61 1.49 -13.81
N ALA A 200 -14.47 0.51 -14.71
CA ALA A 200 -15.47 0.23 -15.74
C ALA A 200 -16.84 -0.08 -15.11
N TYR A 201 -16.87 -0.93 -14.08
CA TYR A 201 -18.11 -1.23 -13.37
C TYR A 201 -18.74 0.03 -12.75
N ILE A 202 -17.95 0.89 -12.11
CA ILE A 202 -18.43 2.15 -11.53
C ILE A 202 -19.01 3.07 -12.62
N ALA A 203 -18.31 3.22 -13.74
CA ALA A 203 -18.77 4.05 -14.85
C ALA A 203 -20.10 3.55 -15.45
N ASP A 204 -20.22 2.23 -15.63
CA ASP A 204 -21.38 1.61 -16.27
C ASP A 204 -22.60 1.48 -15.34
N ASN A 205 -22.37 1.22 -14.04
CA ASN A 205 -23.43 0.79 -13.12
C ASN A 205 -23.71 1.79 -11.98
N LEU A 206 -22.75 2.64 -11.62
CA LEU A 206 -22.86 3.58 -10.49
C LEU A 206 -22.67 5.07 -10.90
N PRO A 207 -23.15 5.54 -12.08
CA PRO A 207 -22.85 6.90 -12.53
C PRO A 207 -23.47 7.98 -11.63
N VAL A 208 -24.70 7.75 -11.17
CA VAL A 208 -25.42 8.70 -10.28
C VAL A 208 -24.74 8.82 -8.93
N GLU A 209 -24.26 7.70 -8.37
CA GLU A 209 -23.55 7.71 -7.09
C GLU A 209 -22.17 8.36 -7.22
N LEU A 210 -21.45 8.08 -8.30
CA LEU A 210 -20.17 8.73 -8.60
C LEU A 210 -20.35 10.26 -8.64
N ASP A 211 -21.32 10.75 -9.41
CA ASP A 211 -21.58 12.18 -9.56
C ASP A 211 -22.01 12.81 -8.21
N SER A 212 -22.85 12.11 -7.43
CA SER A 212 -23.25 12.53 -6.09
C SER A 212 -22.05 12.69 -5.13
N LYS A 213 -21.13 11.71 -5.13
CA LYS A 213 -19.93 11.76 -4.28
C LYS A 213 -18.95 12.84 -4.72
N VAL A 214 -18.80 13.05 -6.03
CA VAL A 214 -17.98 14.14 -6.60
C VAL A 214 -18.57 15.50 -6.25
N ALA A 215 -19.88 15.70 -6.41
CA ALA A 215 -20.56 16.92 -6.02
C ALA A 215 -20.37 17.22 -4.52
N THR A 216 -20.48 16.20 -3.67
CA THR A 216 -20.21 16.32 -2.23
C THR A 216 -18.75 16.73 -1.95
N ALA A 217 -17.79 16.23 -2.73
CA ALA A 217 -16.39 16.63 -2.60
C ALA A 217 -16.19 18.10 -3.00
N LEU A 218 -16.82 18.54 -4.09
CA LEU A 218 -16.74 19.91 -4.61
C LEU A 218 -17.46 20.95 -3.74
N GLN A 219 -18.55 20.59 -3.06
CA GLN A 219 -19.17 21.49 -2.08
C GLN A 219 -18.19 21.95 -0.98
N ARG A 220 -17.19 21.13 -0.66
CA ARG A 220 -16.14 21.50 0.30
C ARG A 220 -15.24 22.61 -0.23
N LEU A 221 -14.96 22.65 -1.53
CA LEU A 221 -14.24 23.76 -2.17
C LEU A 221 -15.03 25.07 -1.94
N GLN A 222 -16.32 25.05 -2.28
CA GLN A 222 -17.19 26.23 -2.17
C GLN A 222 -17.30 26.76 -0.72
N SER A 223 -17.35 25.86 0.26
CA SER A 223 -17.37 26.24 1.68
C SER A 223 -16.05 26.86 2.19
N HIS A 224 -14.92 26.57 1.55
CA HIS A 224 -13.61 27.15 1.91
C HIS A 224 -13.33 28.45 1.15
N SER A 225 -13.92 28.62 -0.04
CA SER A 225 -13.79 29.84 -0.85
C SER A 225 -14.76 30.95 -0.43
N GLN A 226 -15.76 30.68 0.41
CA GLN A 226 -16.55 31.75 1.03
C GLN A 226 -15.70 32.43 2.12
N PRO A 227 -15.33 33.72 1.95
CA PRO A 227 -14.65 34.43 3.02
C PRO A 227 -15.56 34.39 4.24
N ALA A 228 -15.01 33.99 5.40
CA ALA A 228 -15.72 34.08 6.67
C ALA A 228 -16.28 35.50 6.76
N GLY A 229 -17.60 35.63 6.59
CA GLY A 229 -18.26 36.93 6.57
C GLY A 229 -17.84 37.65 7.83
N ASN A 230 -17.05 38.72 7.67
CA ASN A 230 -16.50 39.48 8.77
C ASN A 230 -17.69 39.96 9.61
N PRO A 231 -17.89 39.50 10.86
CA PRO A 231 -19.06 39.87 11.66
C PRO A 231 -18.89 41.27 12.28
N ARG A 232 -18.20 42.18 11.58
CA ARG A 232 -17.95 43.55 12.00
C ARG A 232 -18.62 44.49 11.01
N ASP A 233 -19.92 44.65 11.17
CA ASP A 233 -20.69 45.83 10.76
C ASP A 233 -22.06 45.70 11.43
N GLY A 234 -22.14 46.05 12.72
CA GLY A 234 -23.40 45.91 13.46
C GLY A 234 -23.47 46.31 14.92
N GLU A 235 -22.37 46.71 15.57
CA GLU A 235 -22.47 47.37 16.89
C GLU A 235 -22.48 48.88 16.69
N GLY A 236 -23.68 49.40 16.41
CA GLY A 236 -23.98 50.81 16.64
C GLY A 236 -23.91 51.08 18.14
N GLU A 237 -22.87 51.79 18.58
CA GLU A 237 -22.80 52.35 19.92
C GLU A 237 -24.04 53.23 20.20
N PRO A 238 -24.81 52.97 21.26
CA PRO A 238 -25.85 53.89 21.69
C PRO A 238 -25.18 55.14 22.28
N ARG A 239 -25.39 56.28 21.62
CA ARG A 239 -25.08 57.61 22.18
C ARG A 239 -25.86 57.80 23.49
N VAL A 240 -25.16 57.71 24.62
CA VAL A 240 -25.64 58.15 25.92
C VAL A 240 -25.82 59.67 25.85
N SER A 241 -27.05 60.11 26.02
CA SER A 241 -27.41 61.52 26.18
C SER A 241 -27.16 61.89 27.64
N GLU A 242 -26.21 62.79 27.90
CA GLU A 242 -26.07 63.45 29.20
C GLU A 242 -27.22 64.45 29.38
N GLU A 243 -28.13 64.17 30.30
CA GLU A 243 -28.96 65.17 30.96
C GLU A 243 -28.59 65.23 32.45
N ARG A 244 -28.21 66.44 32.86
CA ARG A 244 -28.11 67.03 34.22
C ARG A 244 -26.81 66.84 35.00
#